data_AF-A0A973RW89-F1
#
_entry.id   AF-A0A973RW89-F1
#
_cell.length_a   1.000
_cell.length_b   1.000
_cell.length_c   1.000
_cell.angle_alpha   90.00
_cell.angle_beta   90.00
_cell.angle_gamma   90.00
#
_symmetry.space_group_name_H-M   'P 1'
#
loop_
_entity.id
_entity.type
_entity.pdbx_description
1 polymer ?
#
loop_
_entity_poly.entity_id
_entity_poly.type
_entity_poly.pdbx_seq_one_letter_code
_entity_poly.pdbx_strand_id
1 'polypeptide(L)'
;MAADASAYAVLGLDPGADAAEIELAYKRLIKQHHPDRSGGDTARAAEITSAYRELRALRGLPDLLERNDDEFGPRKAGRAWLLLALLLAVSAIVLVLSQGPLEPALRDYAWLVQPRPSQMISTKPAARTDPMDQALDDAEIGAAVHEAVLLTRTKDEMSRASVSRDCYRSLRGDPSLARLDRCAAFDAAVIELQDRDPLRDQGPFSEIAVTGRIRASAAALTDDPVAIDSRVERIRRKVEQLLAQPEAEAR
;
A
#
# COMPACT_ATOMS: atom_id res chain seq x y z
N MET A 1 -11.19 -34.46 -17.15
CA MET A 1 -10.83 -35.83 -16.72
C MET A 1 -9.32 -36.03 -16.60
N ALA A 2 -8.50 -35.78 -17.63
CA ALA A 2 -7.03 -35.90 -17.50
C ALA A 2 -6.38 -34.74 -16.71
N ALA A 3 -6.90 -33.52 -16.85
CA ALA A 3 -6.40 -32.34 -16.17
C ALA A 3 -6.65 -32.40 -14.65
N ASP A 4 -7.83 -32.85 -14.25
CA ASP A 4 -8.25 -33.03 -12.86
C ASP A 4 -7.30 -34.00 -12.11
N ALA A 5 -6.95 -35.12 -12.75
CA ALA A 5 -6.04 -36.12 -12.18
C ALA A 5 -4.62 -35.55 -11.98
N SER A 6 -4.16 -34.70 -12.91
CA SER A 6 -2.89 -33.97 -12.76
C SER A 6 -2.93 -33.02 -11.56
N ALA A 7 -4.04 -32.30 -11.37
CA ALA A 7 -4.18 -31.37 -10.25
C ALA A 7 -4.19 -32.07 -8.88
N TYR A 8 -4.87 -33.22 -8.76
CA TYR A 8 -4.79 -34.06 -7.55
C TYR A 8 -3.36 -34.56 -7.30
N ALA A 9 -2.66 -35.00 -8.34
CA ALA A 9 -1.28 -35.45 -8.24
C ALA A 9 -0.32 -34.33 -7.77
N VAL A 10 -0.51 -33.08 -8.24
CA VAL A 10 0.28 -31.92 -7.78
C VAL A 10 0.11 -31.70 -6.27
N LEU A 11 -1.10 -31.88 -5.74
CA LEU A 11 -1.39 -31.77 -4.30
C LEU A 11 -1.05 -33.05 -3.50
N GLY A 12 -0.68 -34.14 -4.17
CA GLY A 12 -0.42 -35.44 -3.55
C GLY A 12 -1.68 -36.08 -2.98
N LEU A 13 -2.81 -35.92 -3.67
CA LEU A 13 -4.11 -36.45 -3.29
C LEU A 13 -4.59 -37.49 -4.28
N ASP A 14 -5.48 -38.37 -3.84
CA ASP A 14 -6.16 -39.31 -4.72
C ASP A 14 -7.28 -38.61 -5.50
N PRO A 15 -7.57 -39.04 -6.75
CA PRO A 15 -8.69 -38.52 -7.51
C PRO A 15 -10.01 -38.67 -6.74
N GLY A 16 -10.67 -37.55 -6.46
CA GLY A 16 -11.92 -37.52 -5.71
C GLY A 16 -11.80 -37.13 -4.24
N ALA A 17 -10.59 -36.85 -3.74
CA ALA A 17 -10.36 -36.27 -2.40
C ALA A 17 -11.29 -35.09 -2.14
N ASP A 18 -11.81 -34.98 -0.91
CA ASP A 18 -12.83 -34.00 -0.56
C ASP A 18 -12.28 -32.57 -0.49
N ALA A 19 -13.18 -31.58 -0.36
CA ALA A 19 -12.78 -30.18 -0.34
C ALA A 19 -11.89 -29.82 0.87
N ALA A 20 -12.07 -30.48 2.02
CA ALA A 20 -11.29 -30.25 3.22
C ALA A 20 -9.87 -30.83 3.07
N GLU A 21 -9.74 -32.00 2.45
CA GLU A 21 -8.47 -32.64 2.11
C GLU A 21 -7.67 -31.79 1.12
N ILE A 22 -8.34 -31.27 0.09
CA ILE A 22 -7.74 -30.33 -0.87
C ILE A 22 -7.21 -29.07 -0.16
N GLU A 23 -8.01 -28.48 0.74
CA GLU A 23 -7.62 -27.28 1.47
C GLU A 23 -6.45 -27.54 2.44
N LEU A 24 -6.47 -28.68 3.13
CA LEU A 24 -5.41 -29.09 4.04
C LEU A 24 -4.09 -29.33 3.30
N ALA A 25 -4.15 -30.06 2.17
CA ALA A 25 -2.99 -30.34 1.34
C ALA A 25 -2.38 -29.06 0.78
N TYR A 26 -3.20 -28.15 0.26
CA TYR A 26 -2.78 -26.83 -0.21
C TYR A 26 -2.06 -26.04 0.89
N LYS A 27 -2.68 -25.89 2.07
CA LYS A 27 -2.09 -25.14 3.21
C LYS A 27 -0.74 -25.72 3.63
N ARG A 28 -0.63 -27.05 3.68
CA ARG A 28 0.62 -27.75 4.01
C ARG A 28 1.72 -27.46 2.99
N LEU A 29 1.41 -27.59 1.70
CA LEU A 29 2.38 -27.44 0.61
C LEU A 29 2.83 -25.99 0.42
N ILE A 30 1.91 -25.02 0.47
CA ILE A 30 2.28 -23.59 0.41
C ILE A 30 3.11 -23.20 1.61
N LYS A 31 2.76 -23.67 2.82
CA LYS A 31 3.60 -23.45 4.00
C LYS A 31 5.00 -24.03 3.80
N GLN A 32 5.19 -25.10 3.02
CA GLN A 32 6.51 -25.67 2.78
C GLN A 32 7.29 -24.92 1.69
N HIS A 33 6.64 -24.56 0.59
CA HIS A 33 7.30 -24.01 -0.61
C HIS A 33 7.18 -22.49 -0.77
N HIS A 34 6.60 -21.77 0.20
CA HIS A 34 6.41 -20.32 0.12
C HIS A 34 7.73 -19.58 -0.20
N PRO A 35 7.75 -18.64 -1.16
CA PRO A 35 8.98 -17.92 -1.54
C PRO A 35 9.61 -17.12 -0.41
N ASP A 36 8.81 -16.66 0.57
CA ASP A 36 9.33 -15.95 1.75
C ASP A 36 9.99 -16.86 2.80
N ARG A 37 9.98 -18.19 2.60
CA ARG A 37 10.71 -19.12 3.47
C ARG A 37 12.12 -19.38 2.93
N SER A 38 13.06 -19.59 3.84
CA SER A 38 14.41 -20.03 3.50
C SER A 38 14.36 -21.37 2.77
N GLY A 39 14.74 -21.39 1.48
CA GLY A 39 14.63 -22.56 0.62
C GLY A 39 13.26 -22.74 -0.05
N GLY A 40 12.44 -21.68 -0.10
CA GLY A 40 11.20 -21.65 -0.86
C GLY A 40 11.42 -21.81 -2.37
N ASP A 41 10.38 -22.26 -3.07
CA ASP A 41 10.41 -22.52 -4.51
C ASP A 41 9.19 -21.84 -5.15
N THR A 42 9.46 -20.71 -5.83
CA THR A 42 8.45 -19.89 -6.50
C THR A 42 7.68 -20.67 -7.57
N ALA A 43 8.38 -21.48 -8.36
CA ALA A 43 7.77 -22.27 -9.42
C ALA A 43 6.85 -23.34 -8.82
N ARG A 44 7.33 -24.03 -7.79
CA ARG A 44 6.54 -25.06 -7.10
C ARG A 44 5.31 -24.47 -6.41
N ALA A 45 5.45 -23.33 -5.75
CA ALA A 45 4.33 -22.62 -5.11
C ALA A 45 3.27 -22.18 -6.13
N ALA A 46 3.69 -21.73 -7.32
CA ALA A 46 2.78 -21.37 -8.41
C ALA A 46 2.01 -22.59 -8.95
N GLU A 47 2.69 -23.72 -9.18
CA GLU A 47 2.06 -24.98 -9.58
C GLU A 47 1.01 -25.46 -8.57
N ILE A 48 1.36 -25.45 -7.28
CA ILE A 48 0.46 -25.84 -6.18
C ILE A 48 -0.80 -24.95 -6.18
N THR A 49 -0.61 -23.64 -6.38
CA THR A 49 -1.70 -22.66 -6.42
C THR A 49 -2.62 -22.87 -7.62
N SER A 50 -2.04 -23.15 -8.79
CA SER A 50 -2.80 -23.44 -10.02
C SER A 50 -3.65 -24.71 -9.88
N ALA A 51 -3.06 -25.80 -9.37
CA ALA A 51 -3.77 -27.06 -9.14
C ALA A 51 -4.93 -26.90 -8.13
N TYR A 52 -4.71 -26.13 -7.06
CA TYR A 52 -5.75 -25.84 -6.08
C TYR A 52 -6.93 -25.05 -6.69
N ARG A 53 -6.65 -24.03 -7.51
CA ARG A 53 -7.69 -23.27 -8.21
C ARG A 53 -8.51 -24.15 -9.15
N GLU A 54 -7.85 -25.01 -9.93
CA GLU A 54 -8.51 -25.93 -10.85
C GLU A 54 -9.47 -26.87 -10.12
N LEU A 55 -9.02 -27.51 -9.03
CA LEU A 55 -9.85 -28.44 -8.25
C LEU A 55 -11.06 -27.78 -7.59
N ARG A 56 -10.97 -26.49 -7.30
CA ARG A 56 -12.08 -25.72 -6.72
C ARG A 56 -13.06 -25.22 -7.78
N ALA A 57 -12.55 -24.79 -8.94
CA ALA A 57 -13.37 -24.47 -10.09
C ALA A 57 -14.21 -25.67 -10.55
N LEU A 58 -13.61 -26.87 -10.60
CA LEU A 58 -14.32 -28.12 -10.90
C LEU A 58 -15.45 -28.43 -9.91
N ARG A 59 -15.36 -27.93 -8.69
CA ARG A 59 -16.38 -28.10 -7.64
C ARG A 59 -17.38 -26.94 -7.55
N GLY A 60 -17.28 -25.94 -8.43
CA GLY A 60 -18.10 -24.73 -8.35
C GLY A 60 -17.89 -23.92 -7.07
N LEU A 61 -16.72 -24.07 -6.42
CA LEU A 61 -16.37 -23.30 -5.23
C LEU A 61 -15.72 -21.97 -5.64
N PRO A 62 -16.03 -20.86 -4.93
CA PRO A 62 -15.45 -19.55 -5.24
C PRO A 62 -13.93 -19.53 -4.99
N ASP A 63 -13.15 -18.87 -5.84
CA ASP A 63 -11.70 -18.73 -5.61
C ASP A 63 -11.46 -17.89 -4.34
N LEU A 64 -10.91 -18.52 -3.30
CA LEU A 64 -10.58 -17.81 -2.05
C LEU A 64 -9.36 -16.90 -2.22
N LEU A 65 -8.57 -17.07 -3.27
CA LEU A 65 -7.42 -16.20 -3.56
C LEU A 65 -7.83 -14.92 -4.29
N GLU A 66 -8.96 -14.90 -5.00
CA GLU A 66 -9.52 -13.68 -5.62
C GLU A 66 -10.45 -12.90 -4.67
N ARG A 67 -10.95 -13.53 -3.60
CA ARG A 67 -11.92 -12.93 -2.68
C ARG A 67 -11.40 -11.72 -1.87
N ASN A 68 -10.15 -11.30 -2.03
CA ASN A 68 -9.62 -10.11 -1.36
C ASN A 68 -9.89 -8.79 -2.13
N ASP A 69 -10.34 -8.83 -3.38
CA ASP A 69 -10.54 -7.61 -4.19
C ASP A 69 -11.97 -7.03 -4.08
N ASP A 70 -12.96 -7.84 -3.68
CA ASP A 70 -14.38 -7.48 -3.75
C ASP A 70 -14.99 -6.98 -2.43
N GLU A 71 -14.26 -7.01 -1.31
CA GLU A 71 -14.84 -6.66 0.01
C GLU A 71 -15.17 -5.15 0.15
N PHE A 72 -14.75 -4.32 -0.80
CA PHE A 72 -15.05 -2.88 -0.89
C PHE A 72 -15.97 -2.47 -2.05
N GLY A 73 -16.70 -3.40 -2.67
CA GLY A 73 -17.70 -3.05 -3.68
C GLY A 73 -18.91 -2.32 -3.04
N PRO A 74 -19.35 -1.15 -3.57
CA PRO A 74 -20.51 -0.45 -3.03
C PRO A 74 -21.74 -1.37 -3.12
N ARG A 75 -22.30 -1.74 -1.97
CA ARG A 75 -23.55 -2.49 -1.89
C ARG A 75 -24.58 -1.73 -2.72
N LYS A 76 -25.13 -2.36 -3.77
CA LYS A 76 -26.21 -1.80 -4.58
C LYS A 76 -27.41 -1.52 -3.66
N ALA A 77 -27.47 -0.32 -3.10
CA ALA A 77 -28.59 0.13 -2.30
C ALA A 77 -29.83 0.11 -3.21
N GLY A 78 -30.78 -0.77 -2.89
CA GLY A 78 -31.98 -0.93 -3.71
C GLY A 78 -32.79 0.36 -3.81
N ARG A 79 -33.66 0.44 -4.81
CA ARG A 79 -34.56 1.59 -5.10
C ARG A 79 -35.32 2.14 -3.87
N ALA A 80 -35.48 1.33 -2.82
CA ALA A 80 -36.04 1.74 -1.53
C ALA A 80 -35.27 2.89 -0.85
N TRP A 81 -33.95 2.96 -0.98
CA TRP A 81 -33.15 4.02 -0.36
C TRP A 81 -33.33 5.37 -1.08
N LEU A 82 -33.54 5.35 -2.40
CA LEU A 82 -33.89 6.55 -3.17
C LEU A 82 -35.26 7.10 -2.77
N LEU A 83 -36.24 6.23 -2.51
CA LEU A 83 -37.55 6.65 -2.01
C LEU A 83 -37.48 7.23 -0.60
N LEU A 84 -36.66 6.64 0.28
CA LEU A 84 -36.42 7.17 1.62
C LEU A 84 -35.74 8.55 1.58
N ALA A 85 -34.71 8.71 0.74
CA ALA A 85 -34.02 9.98 0.54
C ALA A 85 -34.95 11.06 -0.02
N LEU A 86 -35.82 10.70 -0.98
CA LEU A 86 -36.81 11.62 -1.54
C LEU A 86 -37.82 12.07 -0.48
N LEU A 87 -38.34 11.14 0.34
CA LEU A 87 -39.27 11.47 1.42
C LEU A 87 -38.65 12.40 2.46
N LEU A 88 -37.38 12.17 2.83
CA LEU A 88 -36.64 13.05 3.74
C LEU A 88 -36.43 14.44 3.14
N ALA A 89 -36.09 14.53 1.85
CA ALA A 89 -35.90 15.82 1.17
C ALA A 89 -37.22 16.61 1.10
N VAL A 90 -38.34 15.96 0.73
CA VAL A 90 -39.66 16.60 0.69
C VAL A 90 -40.10 17.02 2.10
N SER A 91 -39.89 16.17 3.11
CA SER A 91 -40.17 16.50 4.51
C SER A 91 -39.38 17.74 4.98
N ALA A 92 -38.09 17.83 4.63
CA ALA A 92 -37.26 18.98 4.98
C ALA A 92 -37.75 20.27 4.29
N ILE A 93 -38.14 20.19 3.02
CA ILE A 93 -38.70 21.33 2.26
C ILE A 93 -40.02 21.80 2.90
N VAL A 94 -40.93 20.88 3.24
CA VAL A 94 -42.20 21.22 3.90
C VAL A 94 -41.96 21.84 5.28
N LEU A 95 -40.97 21.36 6.02
CA LEU A 95 -40.60 21.93 7.32
C LEU A 95 -40.09 23.38 7.17
N VAL A 96 -39.21 23.64 6.20
CA VAL A 96 -38.69 24.99 5.91
C VAL A 96 -39.80 25.94 5.45
N LEU A 97 -40.73 25.47 4.62
CA LEU A 97 -41.85 26.29 4.13
C LEU A 97 -42.91 26.57 5.20
N SER A 98 -43.08 25.68 6.20
CA SER A 98 -44.08 25.85 7.26
C SER A 98 -43.59 26.69 8.45
N GLN A 99 -42.27 26.80 8.68
CA GLN A 99 -41.69 27.51 9.81
C GLN A 99 -41.16 28.93 9.47
N GLY A 100 -41.23 29.35 8.20
CA GLY A 100 -40.62 30.62 7.75
C GLY A 100 -39.08 30.58 7.76
N PRO A 101 -38.40 31.63 7.26
CA PRO A 101 -36.95 31.63 7.15
C PRO A 101 -36.27 31.41 8.53
N LEU A 102 -35.37 30.42 8.57
CA LEU A 102 -34.63 29.89 9.72
C LEU A 102 -33.67 30.88 10.42
N GLU A 103 -33.97 32.18 10.42
CA GLU A 103 -33.09 33.17 11.04
C GLU A 103 -33.08 33.15 12.59
N PRO A 104 -34.17 32.85 13.34
CA PRO A 104 -34.07 32.90 14.80
C PRO A 104 -33.46 31.62 15.40
N ALA A 105 -33.54 30.46 14.71
CA ALA A 105 -33.05 29.20 15.26
C ALA A 105 -31.53 29.04 15.18
N LEU A 106 -30.85 29.69 14.22
CA LEU A 106 -29.40 29.59 14.06
C LEU A 106 -28.61 30.49 15.02
N ARG A 107 -29.25 31.47 15.69
CA ARG A 107 -28.60 32.22 16.78
C ARG A 107 -28.35 31.36 18.01
N ASP A 108 -29.26 30.46 18.35
CA ASP A 108 -29.14 29.59 19.52
C ASP A 108 -28.16 28.43 19.31
N TYR A 109 -27.77 28.14 18.06
CA TYR A 109 -26.75 27.15 17.72
C TYR A 109 -25.44 27.78 17.21
N ALA A 110 -25.32 29.11 17.20
CA ALA A 110 -24.08 29.78 16.82
C ALA A 110 -22.88 29.32 17.68
N TRP A 111 -23.11 28.93 18.95
CA TRP A 111 -22.09 28.36 19.83
C TRP A 111 -21.57 26.97 19.40
N LEU A 112 -22.31 26.20 18.56
CA LEU A 112 -21.84 24.92 18.02
C LEU A 112 -20.85 25.10 16.86
N VAL A 113 -20.89 26.26 16.19
CA VAL A 113 -20.07 26.57 15.00
C VAL A 113 -19.02 27.64 15.31
N GLN A 114 -19.08 28.30 16.47
CA GLN A 114 -17.91 29.04 16.92
C GLN A 114 -16.78 28.02 17.11
N PRO A 115 -15.61 28.24 16.48
CA PRO A 115 -14.45 27.48 16.87
C PRO A 115 -14.34 27.69 18.38
N ARG A 116 -14.43 26.59 19.15
CA ARG A 116 -13.93 26.62 20.53
C ARG A 116 -12.62 27.37 20.42
N PRO A 117 -12.39 28.48 21.14
CA PRO A 117 -11.03 28.96 21.27
C PRO A 117 -10.30 27.74 21.74
N SER A 118 -9.47 27.18 20.87
CA SER A 118 -8.50 26.19 21.24
C SER A 118 -7.73 26.97 22.28
N GLN A 119 -8.07 26.69 23.54
CA GLN A 119 -7.20 27.00 24.63
C GLN A 119 -5.96 26.23 24.24
N MET A 120 -5.08 26.95 23.54
CA MET A 120 -3.66 26.81 23.63
C MET A 120 -3.34 27.00 25.11
N ILE A 121 -3.75 26.03 25.93
CA ILE A 121 -2.87 25.46 26.92
C ILE A 121 -1.90 24.60 26.11
N SER A 122 -1.15 25.28 25.24
CA SER A 122 0.25 25.01 25.09
C SER A 122 0.84 25.45 26.44
N THR A 123 0.66 24.63 27.47
CA THR A 123 1.86 24.28 28.21
C THR A 123 2.73 23.66 27.14
N LYS A 124 3.55 24.48 26.51
CA LYS A 124 4.58 24.06 25.57
C LYS A 124 5.55 23.27 26.45
N PRO A 125 5.53 21.91 26.51
CA PRO A 125 6.83 21.29 26.58
C PRO A 125 7.53 21.80 25.32
N ALA A 126 8.76 22.29 25.45
CA ALA A 126 9.56 22.71 24.30
C ALA A 126 9.28 21.79 23.12
N ALA A 127 8.82 22.36 21.99
CA ALA A 127 8.39 21.62 20.82
C ALA A 127 9.44 20.56 20.52
N ARG A 128 9.10 19.30 20.80
CA ARG A 128 9.90 18.18 20.36
C ARG A 128 9.57 18.09 18.88
N THR A 129 10.34 18.80 18.04
CA THR A 129 10.30 18.65 16.58
C THR A 129 10.34 17.16 16.30
N ASP A 130 9.34 16.65 15.56
CA ASP A 130 9.35 15.25 15.15
C ASP A 130 10.69 15.00 14.43
N PRO A 131 11.40 13.89 14.68
CA PRO A 131 12.62 13.58 13.95
C PRO A 131 12.45 13.69 12.42
N MET A 132 11.26 13.42 11.90
CA MET A 132 10.94 13.55 10.48
C MET A 132 10.99 14.99 9.95
N ASP A 133 10.87 16.00 10.80
CA ASP A 133 10.98 17.42 10.41
C ASP A 133 12.42 17.90 10.22
N GLN A 134 13.41 17.08 10.61
CA GLN A 134 14.81 17.40 10.37
C GLN A 134 15.11 17.51 8.86
N ALA A 135 16.19 18.22 8.53
CA ALA A 135 16.66 18.32 7.15
C ALA A 135 16.86 16.94 6.52
N LEU A 136 16.72 16.90 5.20
CA LEU A 136 17.05 15.69 4.43
C LEU A 136 18.57 15.53 4.35
N ASP A 137 19.02 14.28 4.33
CA ASP A 137 20.41 13.95 4.05
C ASP A 137 20.66 14.00 2.53
N ASP A 138 21.00 15.18 2.02
CA ASP A 138 21.23 15.41 0.60
C ASP A 138 22.34 14.52 0.01
N ALA A 139 23.34 14.14 0.81
CA ALA A 139 24.45 13.29 0.35
C ALA A 139 23.99 11.84 0.15
N GLU A 140 23.24 11.29 1.11
CA GLU A 140 22.67 9.94 1.01
C GLU A 140 21.62 9.86 -0.11
N ILE A 141 20.80 10.90 -0.28
CA ILE A 141 19.84 10.99 -1.39
C ILE A 141 20.59 11.00 -2.73
N GLY A 142 21.61 11.84 -2.88
CA GLY A 142 22.42 11.92 -4.10
C GLY A 142 23.10 10.59 -4.45
N ALA A 143 23.68 9.92 -3.45
CA ALA A 143 24.29 8.60 -3.62
C ALA A 143 23.26 7.54 -4.07
N ALA A 144 22.07 7.54 -3.47
CA ALA A 144 20.99 6.62 -3.82
C ALA A 144 20.48 6.84 -5.26
N VAL A 145 20.32 8.10 -5.69
CA VAL A 145 19.93 8.44 -7.06
C VAL A 145 20.99 7.96 -8.04
N HIS A 146 22.28 8.22 -7.75
CA HIS A 146 23.38 7.76 -8.60
C HIS A 146 23.41 6.23 -8.73
N GLU A 147 23.24 5.52 -7.62
CA GLU A 147 23.13 4.06 -7.59
C GLU A 147 21.95 3.55 -8.44
N ALA A 148 20.77 4.18 -8.34
CA ALA A 148 19.60 3.83 -9.12
C ALA A 148 19.81 4.03 -10.65
N VAL A 149 20.47 5.12 -11.04
CA VAL A 149 20.83 5.39 -12.45
C VAL A 149 21.78 4.32 -12.98
N LEU A 150 22.84 3.99 -12.24
CA LEU A 150 23.81 2.96 -12.63
C LEU A 150 23.16 1.57 -12.79
N LEU A 151 22.30 1.20 -11.83
CA LEU A 151 21.63 -0.10 -11.85
C LEU A 151 20.58 -0.20 -12.96
N THR A 152 19.88 0.88 -13.29
CA THR A 152 18.89 0.89 -14.38
C THR A 152 19.55 0.69 -15.75
N ARG A 153 20.82 1.09 -15.91
CA ARG A 153 21.60 0.87 -17.14
C ARG A 153 22.14 -0.57 -17.27
N THR A 154 22.32 -1.28 -16.17
CA THR A 154 23.18 -2.50 -16.14
C THR A 154 22.50 -3.74 -15.57
N LYS A 155 21.42 -3.60 -14.80
CA LYS A 155 20.77 -4.70 -14.09
C LYS A 155 19.28 -4.78 -14.36
N ASP A 156 18.75 -6.00 -14.22
CA ASP A 156 17.33 -6.28 -14.34
C ASP A 156 16.54 -5.75 -13.12
N GLU A 157 15.21 -5.79 -13.23
CA GLU A 157 14.29 -5.33 -12.18
C GLU A 157 14.44 -6.10 -10.86
N MET A 158 14.66 -7.42 -10.91
CA MET A 158 14.79 -8.22 -9.68
C MET A 158 16.06 -7.86 -8.92
N SER A 159 17.14 -7.57 -9.63
CA SER A 159 18.37 -7.04 -9.03
C SER A 159 18.13 -5.71 -8.30
N ARG A 160 17.43 -4.75 -8.91
CA ARG A 160 17.04 -3.48 -8.25
C ARG A 160 16.15 -3.72 -7.04
N ALA A 161 15.19 -4.64 -7.15
CA ALA A 161 14.30 -5.01 -6.07
C ALA A 161 15.07 -5.65 -4.89
N SER A 162 16.12 -6.43 -5.15
CA SER A 162 17.00 -6.96 -4.10
C SER A 162 17.72 -5.84 -3.36
N VAL A 163 18.32 -4.90 -4.09
CA VAL A 163 19.02 -3.74 -3.49
C VAL A 163 18.09 -2.93 -2.59
N SER A 164 16.87 -2.65 -3.06
CA SER A 164 15.84 -2.00 -2.25
C SER A 164 15.52 -2.82 -0.97
N ARG A 165 15.21 -4.11 -1.11
CA ARG A 165 14.92 -5.00 0.05
C ARG A 165 16.06 -5.04 1.07
N ASP A 166 17.30 -5.09 0.60
CA ASP A 166 18.50 -5.10 1.44
C ASP A 166 18.66 -3.77 2.19
N CYS A 167 18.39 -2.64 1.53
CA CYS A 167 18.37 -1.32 2.16
C CYS A 167 17.36 -1.25 3.32
N TYR A 168 16.10 -1.65 3.09
CA TYR A 168 15.09 -1.64 4.16
C TYR A 168 15.33 -2.71 5.24
N ARG A 169 16.01 -3.81 4.93
CA ARG A 169 16.47 -4.76 5.96
C ARG A 169 17.51 -4.10 6.87
N SER A 170 18.45 -3.36 6.27
CA SER A 170 19.46 -2.59 7.02
C SER A 170 18.83 -1.48 7.87
N LEU A 171 17.88 -0.72 7.32
CA LEU A 171 17.14 0.32 8.04
C LEU A 171 16.42 -0.24 9.28
N ARG A 172 15.78 -1.41 9.16
CA ARG A 172 15.12 -2.06 10.32
C ARG A 172 16.10 -2.54 11.38
N GLY A 173 17.33 -2.90 11.00
CA GLY A 173 18.37 -3.36 11.92
C GLY A 173 19.04 -2.24 12.69
N ASP A 174 19.21 -1.07 12.07
CA ASP A 174 19.77 0.13 12.69
C ASP A 174 19.06 1.37 12.09
N PRO A 175 17.95 1.81 12.72
CA PRO A 175 17.10 2.88 12.23
C PRO A 175 17.77 4.25 12.30
N SER A 176 17.81 4.96 11.17
CA SER A 176 18.23 6.36 11.12
C SER A 176 17.51 7.11 10.00
N LEU A 177 17.39 8.44 10.15
CA LEU A 177 16.82 9.31 9.13
C LEU A 177 17.64 9.27 7.84
N ALA A 178 18.97 9.26 7.94
CA ALA A 178 19.87 9.13 6.79
C ALA A 178 19.62 7.85 5.98
N ARG A 179 19.40 6.71 6.67
CA ARG A 179 19.06 5.44 5.98
C ARG A 179 17.65 5.46 5.39
N LEU A 180 16.69 6.07 6.07
CA LEU A 180 15.35 6.26 5.51
C LEU A 180 15.42 7.09 4.22
N ASP A 181 16.14 8.21 4.26
CA ASP A 181 16.35 9.09 3.12
C ASP A 181 16.99 8.36 1.95
N ARG A 182 18.06 7.59 2.22
CA ARG A 182 18.73 6.75 1.21
C ARG A 182 17.77 5.73 0.57
N CYS A 183 17.08 4.91 1.38
CA CYS A 183 16.25 3.84 0.86
C CYS A 183 15.02 4.36 0.10
N ALA A 184 14.37 5.39 0.63
CA ALA A 184 13.23 6.03 -0.02
C ALA A 184 13.65 6.75 -1.32
N ALA A 185 14.83 7.40 -1.33
CA ALA A 185 15.36 8.03 -2.53
C ALA A 185 15.69 7.02 -3.63
N PHE A 186 16.27 5.86 -3.27
CA PHE A 186 16.53 4.80 -4.22
C PHE A 186 15.24 4.30 -4.89
N ASP A 187 14.21 3.99 -4.11
CA ASP A 187 12.93 3.52 -4.65
C ASP A 187 12.27 4.59 -5.53
N ALA A 188 12.24 5.85 -5.07
CA ALA A 188 11.69 6.96 -5.84
C ALA A 188 12.44 7.16 -7.17
N ALA A 189 13.77 7.05 -7.17
CA ALA A 189 14.58 7.18 -8.38
C ALA A 189 14.34 6.03 -9.35
N VAL A 190 14.20 4.80 -8.85
CA VAL A 190 13.87 3.65 -9.69
C VAL A 190 12.49 3.80 -10.32
N ILE A 191 11.50 4.31 -9.59
CA ILE A 191 10.16 4.60 -10.12
C ILE A 191 10.25 5.66 -11.23
N GLU A 192 10.93 6.78 -10.98
CA GLU A 192 11.02 7.88 -11.94
C GLU A 192 11.79 7.50 -13.22
N LEU A 193 12.80 6.64 -13.10
CA LEU A 193 13.58 6.13 -14.23
C LEU A 193 12.85 5.04 -15.02
N GLN A 194 11.75 4.49 -14.51
CA GLN A 194 10.95 3.49 -15.20
C GLN A 194 9.81 4.14 -15.98
N ASP A 195 9.79 3.93 -17.30
CA ASP A 195 8.65 4.31 -18.13
C ASP A 195 7.52 3.28 -17.97
N ARG A 196 6.72 3.43 -16.91
CA ARG A 196 5.60 2.53 -16.59
C ARG A 196 4.30 3.29 -16.36
N ASP A 197 3.20 2.67 -16.75
CA ASP A 197 1.85 3.14 -16.44
C ASP A 197 1.52 2.87 -14.96
N PRO A 198 1.37 3.91 -14.12
CA PRO A 198 1.11 3.74 -12.69
C PRO A 198 -0.16 2.94 -12.38
N LEU A 199 -1.15 2.95 -13.30
CA LEU A 199 -2.42 2.24 -13.12
C LEU A 199 -2.33 0.74 -13.39
N ARG A 200 -1.22 0.27 -13.97
CA ARG A 200 -1.04 -1.13 -14.39
C ARG A 200 0.19 -1.79 -13.80
N ASP A 201 0.98 -1.08 -13.00
CA ASP A 201 2.20 -1.62 -12.41
C ASP A 201 1.89 -2.51 -11.20
N GLN A 202 2.22 -3.80 -11.33
CA GLN A 202 2.16 -4.80 -10.26
C GLN A 202 3.58 -5.24 -9.82
N GLY A 203 4.61 -4.52 -10.27
CA GLY A 203 5.99 -4.83 -9.98
C GLY A 203 6.41 -4.55 -8.53
N PRO A 204 7.63 -4.96 -8.15
CA PRO A 204 8.23 -4.66 -6.85
C PRO A 204 8.40 -3.17 -6.54
N PHE A 205 8.26 -2.31 -7.56
CA PHE A 205 8.31 -0.84 -7.46
C PHE A 205 6.95 -0.17 -7.66
N SER A 206 5.85 -0.93 -7.69
CA SER A 206 4.50 -0.34 -7.69
C SER A 206 4.31 0.58 -6.48
N GLU A 207 3.51 1.65 -6.66
CA GLU A 207 3.30 2.68 -5.64
C GLU A 207 2.84 2.09 -4.31
N ILE A 208 1.95 1.09 -4.36
CA ILE A 208 1.45 0.36 -3.18
C ILE A 208 2.59 -0.41 -2.50
N ALA A 209 3.41 -1.14 -3.26
CA ALA A 209 4.50 -1.95 -2.71
C ALA A 209 5.61 -1.10 -2.08
N VAL A 210 5.93 0.05 -2.66
CA VAL A 210 6.93 0.98 -2.13
C VAL A 210 6.40 1.71 -0.90
N THR A 211 5.19 2.26 -0.97
CA THR A 211 4.56 2.96 0.17
C THR A 211 4.42 2.06 1.39
N GLY A 212 3.97 0.81 1.19
CA GLY A 212 3.84 -0.16 2.28
C GLY A 212 5.18 -0.48 2.95
N ARG A 213 6.25 -0.62 2.16
CA ARG A 213 7.60 -0.94 2.66
C ARG A 213 8.24 0.23 3.41
N ILE A 214 8.08 1.44 2.89
CA ILE A 214 8.52 2.67 3.53
C ILE A 214 7.84 2.82 4.88
N ARG A 215 6.50 2.79 4.92
CA ARG A 215 5.73 2.94 6.18
C ARG A 215 6.08 1.88 7.21
N ALA A 216 6.18 0.61 6.79
CA ALA A 216 6.54 -0.49 7.69
C ALA A 216 7.94 -0.33 8.30
N SER A 217 8.88 0.28 7.57
CA SER A 217 10.25 0.47 8.06
C SER A 217 10.43 1.79 8.83
N ALA A 218 9.75 2.85 8.40
CA ALA A 218 9.78 4.17 9.03
C ALA A 218 9.04 4.20 10.38
N ALA A 219 8.15 3.24 10.64
CA ALA A 219 7.53 3.05 11.95
C ALA A 219 8.54 2.80 13.09
N ALA A 220 9.80 2.42 12.77
CA ALA A 220 10.87 2.34 13.76
C ALA A 220 11.42 3.72 14.21
N LEU A 221 11.07 4.79 13.49
CA LEU A 221 11.58 6.16 13.69
C LEU A 221 10.52 7.11 14.27
N THR A 222 9.25 6.96 13.87
CA THR A 222 8.10 7.73 14.39
C THR A 222 6.82 6.93 14.27
N ASP A 223 5.85 7.22 15.15
CA ASP A 223 4.48 6.68 15.11
C ASP A 223 3.51 7.60 14.33
N ASP A 224 3.97 8.76 13.84
CA ASP A 224 3.14 9.69 13.07
C ASP A 224 3.17 9.36 11.56
N PRO A 225 2.09 8.80 10.99
CA PRO A 225 2.04 8.47 9.56
C PRO A 225 2.10 9.72 8.66
N VAL A 226 1.60 10.86 9.14
CA VAL A 226 1.62 12.12 8.37
C VAL A 226 3.05 12.65 8.28
N ALA A 227 3.83 12.52 9.36
CA ALA A 227 5.24 12.91 9.38
C ALA A 227 6.07 12.06 8.41
N ILE A 228 5.81 10.74 8.36
CA ILE A 228 6.43 9.82 7.39
C ILE A 228 6.09 10.26 5.96
N ASP A 229 4.81 10.40 5.63
CA ASP A 229 4.36 10.75 4.28
C ASP A 229 4.92 12.11 3.84
N SER A 230 4.94 13.10 4.74
CA SER A 230 5.52 14.43 4.47
C SER A 230 7.01 14.36 4.15
N ARG A 231 7.80 13.59 4.91
CA ARG A 231 9.24 13.44 4.65
C ARG A 231 9.50 12.72 3.32
N VAL A 232 8.76 11.63 3.05
CA VAL A 232 8.87 10.86 1.80
C VAL A 232 8.56 11.72 0.58
N GLU A 233 7.54 12.56 0.67
CA GLU A 233 7.19 13.48 -0.40
C GLU A 233 8.28 14.56 -0.64
N ARG A 234 8.96 15.04 0.42
CA ARG A 234 10.14 15.91 0.25
C ARG A 234 11.29 15.16 -0.44
N ILE A 235 11.52 13.89 -0.09
CA ILE A 235 12.55 13.04 -0.73
C ILE A 235 12.23 12.86 -2.21
N ARG A 236 10.98 12.51 -2.56
CA ARG A 236 10.53 12.35 -3.95
C ARG A 236 10.81 13.59 -4.79
N ARG A 237 10.41 14.77 -4.31
CA ARG A 237 10.68 16.04 -5.00
C ARG A 237 12.18 16.31 -5.19
N LYS A 238 13.01 15.96 -4.20
CA LYS A 238 14.47 16.10 -4.31
C LYS A 238 15.04 15.16 -5.38
N VAL A 239 14.54 13.93 -5.44
CA VAL A 239 14.93 12.96 -6.47
C VAL A 239 14.54 13.44 -7.87
N GLU A 240 13.31 13.92 -8.06
CA GLU A 240 12.85 14.50 -9.32
C GLU A 240 13.74 15.67 -9.75
N GLN A 241 14.12 16.55 -8.82
CA GLN A 241 15.06 17.64 -9.07
C GLN A 241 16.44 17.15 -9.51
N LEU A 242 17.00 16.15 -8.84
CA LEU A 242 18.32 15.58 -9.16
C LEU A 242 18.33 14.86 -10.51
N LEU A 243 17.25 14.16 -10.86
CA LEU A 243 17.12 13.48 -12.14
C LEU A 243 16.85 14.45 -13.30
N ALA A 244 16.19 15.58 -13.03
CA ALA A 244 15.93 16.62 -14.03
C ALA A 244 17.15 17.50 -14.33
N GLN A 245 18.18 17.49 -13.47
CA GLN A 245 19.42 18.21 -13.73
C GLN A 245 20.22 17.47 -14.81
N PRO A 246 20.43 18.04 -16.02
CA PRO A 246 21.39 17.48 -16.96
C PRO A 246 22.75 17.44 -16.27
N GLU A 247 23.56 16.41 -16.52
CA GLU A 247 24.89 16.08 -15.94
C GLU A 247 25.90 17.26 -15.91
N ALA A 248 25.56 18.37 -15.27
CA ALA A 248 26.27 19.64 -15.27
C ALA A 248 27.28 19.75 -14.10
N GLU A 249 27.29 18.73 -13.22
CA GLU A 249 28.28 18.57 -12.16
C GLU A 249 29.29 17.44 -12.48
N ALA A 250 29.29 16.92 -13.70
CA ALA A 250 30.33 15.99 -14.20
C ALA A 250 31.57 16.73 -14.77
N ARG A 251 31.90 17.91 -14.23
CA ARG A 251 33.15 18.64 -14.49
C ARG A 251 33.88 18.95 -13.19
#